data_AF-A0A9E2KP30-F1
#
_entry.id   AF-A0A9E2KP30-F1
#
_cell.length_a   1.000
_cell.length_b   1.000
_cell.length_c   1.000
_cell.angle_alpha   90.00
_cell.angle_beta   90.00
_cell.angle_gamma   90.00
#
_symmetry.space_group_name_H-M   'P 1'
#
loop_
_entity.id
_entity.type
_entity.pdbx_description
1 polymer ?
#
loop_
_entity_poly.entity_id
_entity_poly.type
_entity_poly.pdbx_seq_one_letter_code
_entity_poly.pdbx_strand_id
1 'polypeptide(L)'
;MSEQASLHDDLLTKALKEIEAQPSTDPASSHLAPGDRCPQCGGRLVLRMTERGELLGCSNYPACNFVRHLPAAPLSILVTLPVKCPQCGAPLTVKRGRFGIFICCQDYPQCRFSVQEQQPTTFKCPQCGKGELVKRQARSGRVFYGCTNYPSCDFVVPGEPVARPCPDCGFPLRYKKKVKAGIALYCPNPLCKARHKRHKELLASA
;
A
#
# COMPACT_ATOMS: atom_id res chain seq x y z
N MET A 1 -48.82 10.92 5.62
CA MET A 1 -47.56 10.13 5.80
C MET A 1 -46.35 10.86 5.23
N SER A 2 -46.35 12.19 5.16
CA SER A 2 -45.43 13.01 4.34
C SER A 2 -44.75 14.16 5.10
N GLU A 3 -44.82 14.18 6.43
CA GLU A 3 -44.29 15.28 7.26
C GLU A 3 -42.99 14.97 8.02
N GLN A 4 -42.46 13.74 7.93
CA GLN A 4 -41.22 13.35 8.63
C GLN A 4 -39.94 13.50 7.80
N ALA A 5 -40.04 13.82 6.51
CA ALA A 5 -38.87 13.96 5.61
C ALA A 5 -38.24 15.36 5.64
N SER A 6 -39.00 16.42 5.95
CA SER A 6 -38.52 17.81 5.97
C SER A 6 -37.70 18.17 7.20
N LEU A 7 -37.95 17.52 8.34
CA LEU A 7 -37.19 17.72 9.59
C LEU A 7 -35.75 17.18 9.52
N HIS A 8 -35.47 16.23 8.62
CA HIS A 8 -34.14 15.63 8.48
C HIS A 8 -33.20 16.50 7.64
N ASP A 9 -33.73 17.18 6.62
CA ASP A 9 -32.96 18.10 5.76
C ASP A 9 -32.61 19.42 6.50
N ASP A 10 -33.48 19.88 7.40
CA ASP A 10 -33.22 21.05 8.25
C ASP A 10 -32.11 20.82 9.29
N LEU A 11 -31.99 19.58 9.79
CA LEU A 11 -30.92 19.18 10.71
C LEU A 11 -29.57 19.03 9.99
N LEU A 12 -29.58 18.53 8.76
CA LEU A 12 -28.38 18.43 7.92
C LEU A 12 -27.81 19.82 7.60
N THR A 13 -28.69 20.78 7.32
CA THR A 13 -28.30 22.16 6.96
C THR A 13 -27.82 22.96 8.18
N LYS A 14 -28.39 22.72 9.38
CA LYS A 14 -27.88 23.28 10.64
C LYS A 14 -26.52 22.70 11.04
N ALA A 15 -26.32 21.40 10.86
CA ALA A 15 -25.05 20.74 11.15
C ALA A 15 -23.89 21.24 10.26
N LEU A 16 -24.15 21.56 8.99
CA LEU A 16 -23.14 22.12 8.07
C LEU A 16 -22.69 23.55 8.46
N LYS A 17 -23.57 24.34 9.07
CA LYS A 17 -23.24 25.70 9.55
C LYS A 17 -22.42 25.73 10.84
N GLU A 18 -22.51 24.69 11.68
CA GLU A 18 -21.73 24.59 12.92
C GLU A 18 -20.29 24.09 12.70
N ILE A 19 -20.01 23.50 11.53
CA ILE A 19 -18.66 23.02 11.13
C ILE A 19 -17.67 24.17 10.89
N GLU A 20 -18.13 25.39 10.59
CA GLU A 20 -17.26 26.54 10.29
C GLU A 20 -16.71 27.26 11.55
N ALA A 21 -17.13 26.88 12.76
CA ALA A 21 -16.89 27.68 13.96
C ALA A 21 -15.96 27.08 15.03
N GLN A 22 -15.31 25.93 14.82
CA GLN A 22 -14.33 25.42 15.79
C GLN A 22 -12.95 25.15 15.17
N PRO A 23 -11.89 25.86 15.60
CA PRO A 23 -10.53 25.59 15.18
C PRO A 23 -10.06 24.24 15.73
N SER A 24 -9.38 23.47 14.88
CA SER A 24 -8.67 22.24 15.23
C SER A 24 -7.56 22.55 16.24
N THR A 25 -7.82 22.33 17.52
CA THR A 25 -6.77 22.22 18.54
C THR A 25 -6.70 20.77 19.00
N ASP A 26 -6.03 19.94 18.21
CA ASP A 26 -5.57 18.63 18.69
C ASP A 26 -4.49 18.85 19.77
N PRO A 27 -4.70 18.39 21.01
CA PRO A 27 -3.76 18.61 22.09
C PRO A 27 -2.61 17.57 22.04
N ALA A 28 -1.39 18.09 22.14
CA ALA A 28 -0.21 17.40 22.68
C ALA A 28 0.25 16.08 22.00
N SER A 29 0.85 16.21 20.82
CA SER A 29 1.99 15.37 20.41
C SER A 29 3.01 16.30 19.74
N SER A 30 4.16 16.49 20.39
CA SER A 30 5.22 17.41 19.97
C SER A 30 5.65 17.17 18.52
N HIS A 31 5.15 17.98 17.60
CA HIS A 31 5.62 18.03 16.23
C HIS A 31 6.96 18.77 16.22
N LEU A 32 8.06 18.03 16.43
CA LEU A 32 9.40 18.58 16.24
C LEU A 32 9.60 18.86 14.76
N ALA A 33 9.86 20.12 14.43
CA ALA A 33 10.14 20.63 13.09
C ALA A 33 11.63 20.98 12.92
N PRO A 34 12.13 21.14 11.68
CA PRO A 34 13.46 21.68 11.43
C PRO A 34 13.61 23.05 12.11
N GLY A 35 14.65 23.23 12.92
CA GLY A 35 14.91 24.46 13.67
C GLY A 35 14.49 24.43 15.15
N ASP A 36 13.70 23.44 15.56
CA ASP A 36 13.29 23.27 16.96
C ASP A 36 14.45 22.92 17.89
N ARG A 37 14.24 23.15 19.19
CA ARG A 37 15.21 22.79 20.23
C ARG A 37 15.19 21.28 20.49
N CYS A 38 16.36 20.69 20.48
CA CYS A 38 16.58 19.28 20.80
C CYS A 38 16.17 19.02 22.27
N PRO A 39 15.37 17.99 22.56
CA PRO A 39 14.94 17.68 23.92
C PRO A 39 16.07 17.16 24.82
N GLN A 40 17.20 16.72 24.26
CA GLN A 40 18.34 16.21 25.04
C GLN A 40 19.36 17.27 25.42
N CYS A 41 19.56 18.30 24.59
CA CYS A 41 20.65 19.27 24.80
C CYS A 41 20.27 20.73 24.49
N GLY A 42 19.05 20.99 24.02
CA GLY A 42 18.61 22.33 23.61
C GLY A 42 19.17 22.84 22.28
N GLY A 43 20.13 22.13 21.65
CA GLY A 43 20.68 22.47 20.34
C GLY A 43 19.65 22.42 19.21
N ARG A 44 19.90 23.08 18.07
CA ARG A 44 18.93 23.15 16.97
C ARG A 44 18.82 21.80 16.24
N LEU A 45 17.60 21.43 15.85
CA LEU A 45 17.36 20.27 15.00
C LEU A 45 17.51 20.63 13.52
N VAL A 46 18.20 19.78 12.78
CA VAL A 46 18.50 19.94 11.35
C VAL A 46 17.94 18.75 10.58
N LEU A 47 17.29 19.02 9.45
CA LEU A 47 16.83 17.99 8.53
C LEU A 47 18.03 17.39 7.79
N ARG A 48 18.21 16.07 7.88
CA ARG A 48 19.22 15.31 7.14
C ARG A 48 18.54 14.22 6.32
N MET A 49 19.01 14.02 5.09
CA MET A 49 18.55 12.93 4.22
C MET A 49 19.46 11.71 4.39
N THR A 50 18.85 10.54 4.57
CA THR A 50 19.55 9.24 4.62
C THR A 50 18.93 8.26 3.63
N GLU A 51 19.59 7.12 3.39
CA GLU A 51 19.03 6.03 2.58
C GLU A 51 17.67 5.53 3.09
N ARG A 52 17.42 5.64 4.40
CA ARG A 52 16.18 5.20 5.05
C ARG A 52 15.09 6.28 5.06
N GLY A 53 15.39 7.48 4.57
CA GLY A 53 14.49 8.63 4.51
C GLY A 53 15.02 9.85 5.23
N GLU A 54 14.14 10.83 5.41
CA GLU A 54 14.42 12.08 6.11
C GLU A 54 14.43 11.88 7.63
N LEU A 55 15.36 12.54 8.30
CA LEU A 55 15.44 12.55 9.76
C LEU A 55 15.76 13.95 10.27
N LEU A 56 15.33 14.24 11.50
CA LEU A 56 15.77 15.37 12.28
C LEU A 56 16.91 14.92 13.19
N GLY A 57 18.10 15.48 12.98
CA GLY A 57 19.28 15.26 13.81
C GLY A 57 19.67 16.53 14.55
N CYS A 58 20.29 16.40 15.73
CA CYS A 58 20.81 17.57 16.44
C CYS A 58 22.02 18.19 15.72
N SER A 59 22.11 19.54 15.73
CA SER A 59 23.26 20.30 15.24
C SER A 59 24.56 19.96 15.96
N ASN A 60 24.46 19.57 17.24
CA ASN A 60 25.61 19.33 18.12
C ASN A 60 26.14 17.88 18.04
N TYR A 61 25.79 17.12 17.00
CA TYR A 61 26.42 15.82 16.74
C TYR A 61 27.92 16.02 16.45
N PRO A 62 28.85 15.27 17.08
CA PRO A 62 28.65 14.00 17.80
C PRO A 62 28.38 14.11 19.32
N ALA A 63 28.44 15.31 19.91
CA ALA A 63 28.22 15.50 21.35
C ALA A 63 26.76 15.20 21.79
N CYS A 64 25.80 15.38 20.89
CA CYS A 64 24.41 14.95 21.09
C CYS A 64 23.98 14.03 19.94
N ASN A 65 23.52 12.83 20.28
CA ASN A 65 23.09 11.79 19.31
C ASN A 65 21.55 11.70 19.17
N PHE A 66 20.83 12.79 19.41
CA PHE A 66 19.39 12.82 19.23
C PHE A 66 19.04 12.71 17.73
N VAL A 67 18.24 11.70 17.40
CA VAL A 67 17.71 11.46 16.05
C VAL A 67 16.22 11.16 16.15
N ARG A 68 15.42 11.86 15.34
CA ARG A 68 14.00 11.54 15.12
C ARG A 68 13.79 11.27 13.63
N HIS A 69 13.41 10.03 13.30
CA HIS A 69 12.97 9.72 11.94
C HIS A 69 11.65 10.41 11.66
N LEU A 70 11.58 11.16 10.57
CA LEU A 70 10.31 11.72 10.11
C LEU A 70 9.52 10.61 9.41
N PRO A 71 8.19 10.54 9.62
CA PRO A 71 7.37 9.66 8.80
C PRO A 71 7.57 10.06 7.34
N ALA A 72 7.81 9.07 6.48
CA ALA A 72 7.84 9.29 5.03
C ALA A 72 6.58 10.03 4.60
N ALA A 73 6.72 10.91 3.60
CA ALA A 73 5.72 11.84 3.07
C ALA A 73 4.27 11.54 3.47
N PRO A 74 3.51 12.53 3.99
CA PRO A 74 2.18 12.30 4.53
C PRO A 74 1.34 11.51 3.54
N LEU A 75 0.79 10.39 4.01
CA LEU A 75 -0.17 9.61 3.26
C LEU A 75 -1.28 10.57 2.82
N SER A 76 -1.44 10.80 1.52
CA SER A 76 -2.50 11.66 1.05
C SER A 76 -3.82 10.94 1.30
N ILE A 77 -4.61 11.50 2.21
CA ILE A 77 -5.99 11.09 2.44
C ILE A 77 -6.75 11.47 1.17
N LEU A 78 -7.26 10.45 0.47
CA LEU A 78 -8.02 10.66 -0.75
C LEU A 78 -9.49 10.88 -0.42
N VAL A 79 -10.07 10.01 0.41
CA VAL A 79 -11.52 9.98 0.69
C VAL A 79 -11.78 9.38 2.09
N THR A 80 -12.77 9.89 2.81
CA THR A 80 -13.31 9.24 4.03
C THR A 80 -14.53 8.40 3.66
N LEU A 81 -14.55 7.13 4.06
CA LEU A 81 -15.62 6.19 3.79
C LEU A 81 -16.69 6.26 4.89
N PRO A 82 -17.99 6.07 4.55
CA PRO A 82 -19.07 6.01 5.54
C PRO A 82 -19.09 4.70 6.36
N VAL A 83 -18.18 3.76 6.05
CA VAL A 83 -18.08 2.47 6.73
C VAL A 83 -17.22 2.60 7.99
N LYS A 84 -17.72 2.03 9.10
CA LYS A 84 -17.02 1.99 10.38
C LYS A 84 -15.99 0.87 10.44
N CYS A 85 -14.89 1.11 11.13
CA CYS A 85 -13.85 0.14 11.38
C CYS A 85 -14.38 -1.02 12.24
N PRO A 86 -14.14 -2.29 11.87
CA PRO A 86 -14.62 -3.45 12.64
C PRO A 86 -13.89 -3.62 13.99
N GLN A 87 -12.74 -2.95 14.19
CA GLN A 87 -11.96 -3.06 15.43
C GLN A 87 -12.29 -1.97 16.47
N CYS A 88 -12.64 -0.75 16.04
CA CYS A 88 -12.83 0.39 16.95
C CYS A 88 -14.08 1.24 16.66
N GLY A 89 -14.83 0.96 15.59
CA GLY A 89 -16.03 1.73 15.23
C GLY A 89 -15.79 3.11 14.62
N ALA A 90 -14.54 3.60 14.60
CA ALA A 90 -14.15 4.86 13.96
C ALA A 90 -14.28 4.79 12.42
N PRO A 91 -14.46 5.92 11.72
CA PRO A 91 -14.55 5.94 10.26
C PRO A 91 -13.28 5.41 9.58
N LEU A 92 -13.47 4.79 8.42
CA LEU A 92 -12.40 4.33 7.55
C LEU A 92 -12.02 5.42 6.53
N THR A 93 -10.74 5.50 6.18
CA THR A 93 -10.20 6.47 5.22
C THR A 93 -9.41 5.75 4.14
N VAL A 94 -9.56 6.18 2.90
CA VAL A 94 -8.77 5.75 1.75
C VAL A 94 -7.54 6.65 1.67
N LYS A 95 -6.35 6.07 1.81
CA LYS A 95 -5.07 6.78 1.72
C LYS A 95 -4.24 6.22 0.57
N ARG A 96 -3.42 7.07 -0.05
CA ARG A 96 -2.42 6.64 -1.04
C ARG A 96 -1.05 6.51 -0.38
N GLY A 97 -0.51 5.30 -0.38
CA GLY A 97 0.84 5.01 0.09
C GLY A 97 1.79 4.56 -1.03
N ARG A 98 3.00 4.18 -0.64
CA ARG A 98 4.04 3.64 -1.56
C ARG A 98 3.64 2.37 -2.32
N PHE A 99 2.72 1.58 -1.77
CA PHE A 99 2.27 0.30 -2.34
C PHE A 99 0.93 0.41 -3.06
N GLY A 100 0.46 1.65 -3.30
CA GLY A 100 -0.83 1.94 -3.88
C GLY A 100 -1.83 2.46 -2.84
N ILE A 101 -3.09 2.37 -3.21
CA ILE A 101 -4.22 2.86 -2.41
C ILE A 101 -4.61 1.78 -1.40
N PHE A 102 -4.89 2.18 -0.17
CA PHE A 102 -5.36 1.29 0.87
C PHE A 102 -6.34 2.01 1.79
N ILE A 103 -7.22 1.23 2.41
CA ILE A 103 -8.16 1.68 3.43
C ILE A 103 -7.49 1.51 4.78
N CYS A 104 -7.52 2.53 5.62
CA CYS A 104 -7.07 2.44 7.01
C CYS A 104 -8.04 3.16 7.95
N CYS A 105 -8.04 2.75 9.21
CA CYS A 105 -8.76 3.48 10.25
C CYS A 105 -8.25 4.92 10.38
N GLN A 106 -9.17 5.86 10.61
CA GLN A 106 -8.82 7.27 10.87
C GLN A 106 -7.97 7.41 12.14
N ASP A 107 -8.24 6.60 13.18
CA ASP A 107 -7.56 6.64 14.48
C ASP A 107 -6.19 5.91 14.49
N TYR A 108 -5.53 5.78 13.34
CA TYR A 108 -4.14 5.32 13.31
C TYR A 108 -3.25 6.37 14.02
N PRO A 109 -2.39 6.03 15.00
CA PRO A 109 -1.80 4.70 15.27
C PRO A 109 -2.49 3.84 16.35
N GLN A 110 -3.55 4.33 17.01
CA GLN A 110 -4.26 3.60 18.07
C GLN A 110 -4.98 2.36 17.50
N CYS A 111 -5.58 2.51 16.31
CA CYS A 111 -6.14 1.41 15.54
C CYS A 111 -5.25 1.08 14.33
N ARG A 112 -4.75 -0.16 14.25
CA ARG A 112 -3.89 -0.65 13.17
C ARG A 112 -4.64 -1.36 12.04
N PHE A 113 -5.97 -1.24 12.01
CA PHE A 113 -6.78 -1.80 10.93
C PHE A 113 -6.40 -1.16 9.58
N SER A 114 -6.01 -2.01 8.63
CA SER A 114 -5.75 -1.62 7.25
C SER A 114 -6.14 -2.74 6.31
N VAL A 115 -6.77 -2.36 5.20
CA VAL A 115 -7.16 -3.27 4.11
C VAL A 115 -6.64 -2.67 2.83
N GLN A 116 -5.86 -3.44 2.07
CA GLN A 116 -5.40 -3.01 0.76
C GLN A 116 -6.32 -3.58 -0.30
N GLU A 117 -6.90 -2.71 -1.13
CA GLU A 117 -7.70 -3.12 -2.29
C GLU A 117 -6.83 -4.02 -3.18
N GLN A 118 -7.23 -5.27 -3.29
CA GLN A 118 -6.57 -6.25 -4.12
C GLN A 118 -7.24 -6.21 -5.49
N GLN A 119 -6.48 -6.14 -6.58
CA GLN A 119 -7.03 -6.33 -7.93
C GLN A 119 -6.95 -7.82 -8.28
N PRO A 120 -8.04 -8.60 -8.09
CA PRO A 120 -8.05 -10.00 -8.51
C PRO A 120 -7.89 -10.08 -10.03
N THR A 121 -7.18 -11.10 -10.47
CA THR A 121 -7.11 -11.46 -11.88
C THR A 121 -8.01 -12.64 -12.18
N THR A 122 -8.34 -12.84 -13.45
CA THR A 122 -9.12 -13.98 -13.92
C THR A 122 -8.42 -15.34 -13.71
N PHE A 123 -7.14 -15.35 -13.32
CA PHE A 123 -6.35 -16.58 -13.22
C PHE A 123 -6.47 -17.22 -11.83
N LYS A 124 -7.00 -18.45 -11.79
CA LYS A 124 -6.95 -19.31 -10.60
C LYS A 124 -5.51 -19.75 -10.32
N CYS A 125 -5.21 -19.96 -9.04
CA CYS A 125 -3.90 -20.44 -8.61
C CYS A 125 -3.73 -21.91 -9.02
N PRO A 126 -2.73 -22.24 -9.88
CA PRO A 126 -2.51 -23.59 -10.35
C PRO A 126 -1.94 -24.53 -9.27
N GLN A 127 -1.39 -24.00 -8.18
CA GLN A 127 -0.81 -24.79 -7.09
C GLN A 127 -1.87 -25.26 -6.08
N CYS A 128 -2.82 -24.39 -5.71
CA CYS A 128 -3.84 -24.73 -4.71
C CYS A 128 -5.24 -24.96 -5.28
N GLY A 129 -5.53 -24.51 -6.50
CA GLY A 129 -6.84 -24.63 -7.16
C GLY A 129 -7.99 -23.80 -6.52
N LYS A 130 -7.83 -23.38 -5.27
CA LYS A 130 -8.85 -22.68 -4.46
C LYS A 130 -8.73 -21.16 -4.48
N GLY A 131 -7.50 -20.64 -4.57
CA GLY A 131 -7.23 -19.20 -4.56
C GLY A 131 -7.10 -18.61 -5.96
N GLU A 132 -7.16 -17.28 -6.05
CA GLU A 132 -6.97 -16.52 -7.28
C GLU A 132 -5.63 -15.78 -7.25
N LEU A 133 -5.09 -15.46 -8.42
CA LEU A 133 -3.90 -14.63 -8.52
C LEU A 133 -4.28 -13.15 -8.43
N VAL A 134 -3.62 -12.42 -7.54
CA VAL A 134 -3.85 -11.00 -7.30
C VAL A 134 -2.58 -10.23 -7.57
N LYS A 135 -2.72 -9.08 -8.23
CA LYS A 135 -1.62 -8.14 -8.46
C LYS A 135 -1.18 -7.48 -7.15
N ARG A 136 0.09 -7.65 -6.79
CA ARG A 136 0.73 -7.08 -5.59
C ARG A 136 2.01 -6.34 -5.98
N GLN A 137 2.45 -5.42 -5.12
CA GLN A 137 3.68 -4.68 -5.30
C GLN A 137 4.66 -4.99 -4.17
N ALA A 138 5.89 -5.37 -4.52
CA ALA A 138 6.94 -5.62 -3.55
C ALA A 138 7.52 -4.31 -2.98
N ARG A 139 8.29 -4.41 -1.88
CA ARG A 139 9.04 -3.28 -1.33
C ARG A 139 9.99 -2.63 -2.35
N SER A 140 10.50 -3.41 -3.29
CA SER A 140 11.36 -2.94 -4.38
C SER A 140 10.60 -2.25 -5.52
N GLY A 141 9.29 -2.05 -5.40
CA GLY A 141 8.43 -1.49 -6.44
C GLY A 141 8.06 -2.45 -7.57
N ARG A 142 8.64 -3.66 -7.61
CA ARG A 142 8.33 -4.68 -8.62
C ARG A 142 6.93 -5.24 -8.39
N VAL A 143 6.14 -5.32 -9.46
CA VAL A 143 4.82 -5.94 -9.44
C VAL A 143 4.97 -7.46 -9.55
N PHE A 144 4.19 -8.20 -8.78
CA PHE A 144 4.09 -9.65 -8.84
C PHE A 144 2.63 -10.07 -8.65
N TYR A 145 2.31 -11.31 -9.00
CA TYR A 145 0.98 -11.88 -8.84
C TYR A 145 1.05 -13.02 -7.84
N GLY A 146 0.39 -12.89 -6.70
CA GLY A 146 0.41 -13.87 -5.62
C GLY A 146 -0.97 -14.49 -5.39
N CYS A 147 -1.01 -15.68 -4.79
CA CYS A 147 -2.26 -16.31 -4.40
C CYS A 147 -2.99 -15.52 -3.29
N THR A 148 -4.31 -15.41 -3.36
CA THR A 148 -5.16 -14.86 -2.29
C THR A 148 -5.01 -15.63 -0.97
N ASN A 149 -4.79 -16.94 -1.03
CA ASN A 149 -4.78 -17.83 0.12
C ASN A 149 -3.45 -17.85 0.91
N TYR A 150 -2.61 -16.84 0.77
CA TYR A 150 -1.41 -16.67 1.59
C TYR A 150 -1.79 -16.46 3.06
N PRO A 151 -1.17 -17.13 4.05
CA PRO A 151 0.11 -17.84 3.99
C PRO A 151 0.05 -19.33 3.60
N SER A 152 -1.14 -19.91 3.43
CA SER A 152 -1.28 -21.35 3.14
C SER A 152 -0.84 -21.75 1.72
N CYS A 153 -0.81 -20.79 0.79
CA CYS A 153 -0.26 -20.97 -0.56
C CYS A 153 0.74 -19.84 -0.85
N ASP A 154 1.98 -20.21 -1.13
CA ASP A 154 3.13 -19.33 -1.39
C ASP A 154 3.40 -19.12 -2.89
N PHE A 155 2.49 -19.57 -3.76
CA PHE A 155 2.65 -19.45 -5.20
C PHE A 155 2.70 -17.98 -5.65
N VAL A 156 3.77 -17.63 -6.35
CA VAL A 156 4.03 -16.27 -6.86
C VAL A 156 4.49 -16.30 -8.31
N VAL A 157 3.93 -15.39 -9.11
CA VAL A 157 4.30 -15.16 -10.50
C VAL A 157 4.93 -13.76 -10.63
N PRO A 158 6.20 -13.63 -11.08
CA PRO A 158 6.91 -12.35 -11.10
C PRO A 158 6.43 -11.30 -12.12
N GLY A 159 5.47 -11.65 -12.98
CA GLY A 159 5.00 -10.79 -14.06
C GLY A 159 3.58 -11.15 -14.46
N GLU A 160 3.04 -10.43 -15.44
CA GLU A 160 1.65 -10.61 -15.87
C GLU A 160 1.38 -12.06 -16.31
N PRO A 161 0.45 -12.77 -15.65
CA PRO A 161 0.05 -14.11 -16.02
C PRO A 161 -0.67 -14.14 -17.37
N VAL A 162 -0.45 -15.21 -18.13
CA VAL A 162 -1.06 -15.50 -19.43
C VAL A 162 -1.44 -16.98 -19.46
N ALA A 163 -2.67 -17.29 -19.85
CA ALA A 163 -3.14 -18.66 -20.06
C ALA A 163 -2.54 -19.25 -21.34
N ARG A 164 -1.24 -19.53 -21.33
CA ARG A 164 -0.57 -20.34 -22.35
C ARG A 164 0.14 -21.50 -21.68
N PRO A 165 -0.10 -22.75 -22.12
CA PRO A 165 0.61 -23.90 -21.61
C PRO A 165 2.11 -23.82 -21.95
N CYS A 166 2.95 -24.37 -21.07
CA CYS A 166 4.38 -24.49 -21.32
C CYS A 166 4.67 -25.71 -22.22
N PRO A 167 5.42 -25.55 -23.33
CA PRO A 167 5.73 -26.67 -24.23
C PRO A 167 6.61 -27.75 -23.57
N ASP A 168 7.44 -27.37 -22.59
CA ASP A 168 8.40 -28.28 -21.95
C ASP A 168 7.83 -29.08 -20.78
N CYS A 169 6.81 -28.56 -20.08
CA CYS A 169 6.29 -29.18 -18.85
C CYS A 169 4.76 -29.23 -18.76
N GLY A 170 4.03 -28.72 -19.77
CA GLY A 170 2.57 -28.72 -19.80
C GLY A 170 1.90 -27.77 -18.79
N PHE A 171 2.67 -26.96 -18.05
CA PHE A 171 2.10 -26.08 -17.02
C PHE A 171 1.16 -25.03 -17.64
N PRO A 172 -0.07 -24.86 -17.13
CA PRO A 172 -1.15 -24.14 -17.83
C PRO A 172 -0.98 -22.61 -17.87
N LEU A 173 -0.01 -22.08 -17.13
CA LEU A 173 0.18 -20.64 -16.92
C LEU A 173 1.61 -20.22 -17.26
N ARG A 174 1.77 -19.12 -18.01
CA ARG A 174 3.07 -18.47 -18.24
C ARG A 174 2.98 -17.00 -17.84
N TYR A 175 4.12 -16.31 -17.79
CA TYR A 175 4.14 -14.88 -17.46
C TYR A 175 4.99 -14.07 -18.41
N LYS A 176 4.58 -12.82 -18.64
CA LYS A 176 5.30 -11.87 -19.48
C LYS A 176 6.49 -11.28 -18.74
N LYS A 177 7.61 -11.17 -19.45
CA LYS A 177 8.78 -10.42 -19.00
C LYS A 177 9.35 -9.62 -20.16
N LYS A 178 9.60 -8.34 -19.93
CA LYS A 178 10.27 -7.46 -20.90
C LYS A 178 11.73 -7.89 -21.06
N VAL A 179 12.17 -8.06 -22.30
CA VAL A 179 13.55 -8.36 -22.72
C VAL A 179 13.97 -7.37 -23.82
N LYS A 180 15.27 -7.30 -24.14
CA LYS A 180 15.78 -6.39 -25.20
C LYS A 180 15.08 -6.58 -26.55
N ALA A 181 14.65 -7.80 -26.86
CA ALA A 181 14.00 -8.18 -28.11
C ALA A 181 12.45 -8.10 -28.07
N GLY A 182 11.85 -7.46 -27.05
CA GLY A 182 10.40 -7.35 -26.90
C GLY A 182 9.85 -8.04 -25.64
N ILE A 183 8.67 -8.65 -25.75
CA ILE A 183 8.02 -9.34 -24.62
C ILE A 183 8.20 -10.85 -24.79
N ALA A 184 8.80 -11.49 -23.80
CA ALA A 184 8.99 -12.93 -23.77
C ALA A 184 8.15 -13.61 -22.69
N LEU A 185 7.65 -14.81 -22.99
CA LEU A 185 6.88 -15.64 -22.07
C LEU A 185 7.76 -16.64 -21.32
N TYR A 186 7.66 -16.66 -19.99
CA TYR A 186 8.41 -17.55 -19.10
C TYR A 186 7.48 -18.47 -18.31
N CYS A 187 7.99 -19.65 -17.95
CA CYS A 187 7.27 -20.59 -17.09
C CYS A 187 7.49 -20.24 -15.60
N PRO A 188 6.42 -20.12 -14.79
CA PRO A 188 6.53 -19.88 -13.35
C PRO A 188 6.86 -21.15 -12.55
N ASN A 189 6.66 -22.35 -13.10
CA ASN A 189 6.89 -23.61 -12.40
C ASN A 189 8.39 -23.79 -12.05
N PRO A 190 8.76 -23.91 -10.76
CA PRO A 190 10.15 -24.08 -10.35
C PRO A 190 10.79 -25.38 -10.82
N LEU A 191 9.99 -26.43 -11.06
CA LEU A 191 10.45 -27.75 -11.50
C LEU A 191 10.69 -27.82 -13.02
N CYS A 192 10.36 -26.77 -13.78
CA CYS A 192 10.50 -26.77 -15.22
C CYS A 192 11.94 -26.52 -15.68
N LYS A 193 12.49 -27.42 -16.50
CA LYS A 193 13.83 -27.27 -17.12
C LYS A 193 13.95 -25.98 -17.95
N ALA A 194 12.86 -25.52 -18.56
CA ALA A 194 12.80 -24.30 -19.36
C ALA A 194 12.98 -23.01 -18.52
N ARG A 195 12.62 -23.05 -17.23
CA ARG A 195 12.83 -21.93 -16.30
C ARG A 195 14.32 -21.65 -16.12
N HIS A 196 15.14 -22.69 -16.00
CA HIS A 196 16.59 -22.59 -15.84
C HIS A 196 17.30 -22.22 -17.14
N LYS A 197 16.86 -22.77 -18.28
CA LYS A 197 17.43 -22.47 -19.61
C LYS A 197 16.94 -21.14 -20.22
N ARG A 198 16.02 -20.41 -19.55
CA ARG A 198 15.38 -19.18 -20.05
C ARG A 198 14.82 -19.37 -21.47
N HIS A 199 14.22 -20.53 -21.74
CA HIS A 199 13.62 -20.77 -23.05
C HIS A 199 12.50 -19.75 -23.23
N LYS A 200 12.67 -18.85 -24.20
CA LYS A 200 11.84 -17.68 -24.41
C LYS A 200 11.03 -17.89 -25.67
N GLU A 201 9.72 -17.78 -25.54
CA GLU A 201 8.85 -17.56 -26.68
C GLU A 201 8.60 -16.06 -26.75
N LEU A 202 9.01 -15.43 -27.86
CA LEU A 202 8.71 -14.03 -28.10
C LEU A 202 7.23 -13.94 -28.48
N LEU A 203 6.47 -13.11 -27.76
CA LEU A 203 5.16 -12.71 -28.23
C LEU A 203 5.38 -11.82 -29.46
N ALA A 204 5.07 -12.35 -30.64
CA ALA A 204 4.92 -11.53 -31.83
C ALA A 204 3.82 -10.49 -31.54
N SER A 205 4.17 -9.22 -31.61
CA SER A 205 3.21 -8.12 -31.68
C SER A 205 2.42 -8.28 -32.97
N ALA A 206 1.18 -8.76 -32.83
CA ALA A 206 0.14 -8.62 -33.85
C ALA A 206 -0.27 -7.15 -33.95
#